data_AF-A0AAV0UM32-F1
#
_entry.id   AF-A0AAV0UM32-F1
#
_cell.length_a   1.000
_cell.length_b   1.000
_cell.length_c   1.000
_cell.angle_alpha   90.00
_cell.angle_beta   90.00
_cell.angle_gamma   90.00
#
_symmetry.space_group_name_H-M   'P 1'
#
loop_
_entity.id
_entity.type
_entity.pdbx_description
1 polymer ?
#
loop_
_entity_poly.entity_id
_entity_poly.type
_entity_poly.pdbx_seq_one_letter_code
_entity_poly.pdbx_strand_id
1 'polypeptide(L)'
;MTTIFDGYDEEYRALTSDISKKLSEVALYEDQKDKKKSSIVHIGDLLTQATQLIQQMELEVRSLDKSTRPELSKKVDQYKKSLASLSADHKKIRGKEEREGLFGDRDGVEASAEHRSRMAAVTTKMKGTTDKLTAARKEMSDTEEVALAISDELGRNREKIKATHEKVKGVNEMARRGGNIVGRMSARDKRQRIALAIAAGFIIIAILLLIYFGMFKKK
;
A
#
# COMPACT_ATOMS: atom_id res chain seq x y z
N MET A 1 -19.65 7.96 -13.00
CA MET A 1 -19.66 7.83 -11.52
C MET A 1 -18.39 8.49 -11.01
N THR A 2 -18.50 9.61 -10.30
CA THR A 2 -17.37 10.33 -9.67
C THR A 2 -17.58 10.43 -8.16
N THR A 3 -18.02 9.33 -7.54
CA THR A 3 -18.39 9.28 -6.12
C THR A 3 -17.23 9.67 -5.19
N ILE A 4 -15.99 9.41 -5.61
CA ILE A 4 -14.78 9.75 -4.84
C ILE A 4 -14.54 11.27 -4.87
N PHE A 5 -14.64 11.89 -6.03
CA PHE A 5 -14.45 13.34 -6.16
C PHE A 5 -15.56 14.13 -5.45
N ASP A 6 -16.80 13.63 -5.48
CA ASP A 6 -17.92 14.25 -4.77
C ASP A 6 -17.71 14.21 -3.24
N GLY A 7 -17.15 13.12 -2.71
CA GLY A 7 -16.75 13.04 -1.30
C GLY A 7 -15.65 14.04 -0.93
N TYR A 8 -14.63 14.20 -1.78
CA TYR A 8 -13.61 15.24 -1.59
C TYR A 8 -14.18 16.66 -1.70
N ASP A 9 -15.21 16.87 -2.52
CA ASP A 9 -15.90 18.15 -2.65
C ASP A 9 -16.60 18.55 -1.34
N GLU A 10 -17.32 17.61 -0.74
CA GLU A 10 -18.02 17.81 0.53
C GLU A 10 -17.02 18.09 1.66
N GLU A 11 -15.94 17.30 1.74
CA GLU A 11 -14.89 17.49 2.73
C GLU A 11 -14.20 18.86 2.58
N TYR A 12 -13.89 19.27 1.34
CA TYR A 12 -13.29 20.57 1.07
C TYR A 12 -14.21 21.72 1.51
N ARG A 13 -15.52 21.62 1.22
CA ARG A 13 -16.51 22.62 1.63
C ARG A 13 -16.62 22.70 3.16
N ALA A 14 -16.64 21.56 3.84
CA ALA A 14 -16.68 21.50 5.31
C ALA A 14 -15.43 22.15 5.92
N LEU A 15 -14.23 21.78 5.45
CA LEU A 15 -12.96 22.36 5.91
C LEU A 15 -12.89 23.87 5.67
N THR A 16 -13.27 24.32 4.47
CA THR A 16 -13.24 25.75 4.11
C THR A 16 -14.21 26.56 4.97
N SER A 17 -15.40 26.02 5.24
CA SER A 17 -16.39 26.64 6.13
C SER A 17 -15.88 26.73 7.56
N ASP A 18 -15.25 25.67 8.08
CA ASP A 18 -14.71 25.64 9.44
C ASP A 18 -13.52 26.62 9.58
N ILE A 19 -12.62 26.66 8.60
CA ILE A 19 -11.53 27.65 8.52
C ILE A 19 -12.10 29.07 8.54
N SER A 20 -13.09 29.37 7.70
CA SER A 20 -13.68 30.72 7.62
C SER A 20 -14.38 31.13 8.92
N LYS A 21 -15.04 30.18 9.60
CA LYS A 21 -15.70 30.43 10.88
C LYS A 21 -14.66 30.73 11.97
N LYS A 22 -13.64 29.87 12.10
CA LYS A 22 -12.56 30.05 13.08
C LYS A 22 -11.76 31.32 12.83
N LEU A 23 -11.54 31.69 11.56
CA LEU A 23 -10.86 32.94 11.20
C LEU A 23 -11.63 34.16 11.71
N SER A 24 -12.97 34.13 11.60
CA SER A 24 -13.85 35.17 12.15
C SER A 24 -13.86 35.17 13.67
N GLU A 25 -13.88 33.99 14.31
CA GLU A 25 -13.83 33.86 15.78
C GLU A 25 -12.51 34.37 16.38
N VAL A 26 -11.39 34.15 15.69
CA VAL A 26 -10.07 34.64 16.12
C VAL A 26 -10.03 36.17 16.20
N ALA A 27 -10.79 36.88 15.36
CA ALA A 27 -10.91 38.32 15.44
C ALA A 27 -11.65 38.79 16.72
N LEU A 28 -12.49 37.93 17.33
CA LEU A 28 -13.24 38.22 18.55
C LEU A 28 -12.48 37.92 19.84
N TYR A 29 -11.36 37.18 19.77
CA TYR A 29 -10.57 36.78 20.95
C TYR A 29 -9.51 37.81 21.38
N GLU A 30 -9.76 39.11 21.18
CA GLU A 30 -8.81 40.19 21.50
C GLU A 30 -8.31 40.13 22.95
N ASP A 31 -9.17 39.76 23.91
CA ASP A 31 -8.84 39.70 25.33
C ASP A 31 -8.21 38.37 25.80
N GLN A 32 -8.22 37.31 24.97
CA GLN A 32 -7.78 35.96 25.35
C GLN A 32 -6.59 35.50 24.50
N LYS A 33 -5.42 36.11 24.74
CA LYS A 33 -4.17 35.89 23.98
C LYS A 33 -3.80 34.40 23.80
N ASP A 34 -3.92 33.57 24.84
CA ASP A 34 -3.58 32.14 24.74
C ASP A 34 -4.56 31.36 23.85
N LYS A 35 -5.86 31.66 23.94
CA LYS A 35 -6.88 31.04 23.06
C LYS A 35 -6.77 31.54 21.63
N LYS A 36 -6.41 32.81 21.44
CA LYS A 36 -6.15 33.40 20.13
C LYS A 36 -4.97 32.70 19.46
N LYS A 37 -3.85 32.53 20.17
CA LYS A 37 -2.67 31.80 19.67
C LYS A 37 -2.96 30.34 19.33
N SER A 38 -3.65 29.60 20.21
CA SER A 38 -3.99 28.20 19.93
C SER A 38 -4.92 28.07 18.73
N SER A 39 -5.89 28.98 18.59
CA SER A 39 -6.81 29.02 17.45
C SER A 39 -6.08 29.34 16.14
N ILE A 40 -5.10 30.25 16.16
CA ILE A 40 -4.27 30.55 14.98
C ILE A 40 -3.46 29.33 14.55
N VAL A 41 -2.85 28.59 15.48
CA VAL A 41 -2.14 27.35 15.15
C VAL A 41 -3.09 26.34 14.53
N HIS A 42 -4.26 26.14 15.15
CA HIS A 42 -5.26 25.20 14.67
C HIS A 42 -5.80 25.53 13.27
N ILE A 43 -6.03 26.82 12.96
CA ILE A 43 -6.39 27.26 11.59
C ILE A 43 -5.26 26.91 10.60
N GLY A 44 -4.00 27.03 11.01
CA GLY A 44 -2.86 26.63 10.20
C GLY A 44 -2.85 25.12 9.88
N ASP A 45 -3.21 24.28 10.85
CA ASP A 45 -3.34 22.85 10.65
C ASP A 45 -4.49 22.51 9.69
N LEU A 46 -5.64 23.19 9.81
CA LEU A 46 -6.78 23.02 8.90
C LEU A 46 -6.46 23.47 7.47
N LEU A 47 -5.73 24.59 7.31
CA LEU A 47 -5.24 25.04 6.00
C LEU A 47 -4.30 24.02 5.35
N THR A 48 -3.47 23.36 6.16
CA THR A 48 -2.57 22.30 5.68
C THR A 48 -3.37 21.08 5.23
N GLN A 49 -4.36 20.64 6.01
CA GLN A 49 -5.27 19.55 5.64
C GLN A 49 -6.02 19.85 4.34
N ALA A 50 -6.60 21.06 4.21
CA ALA A 50 -7.27 21.48 2.98
C ALA A 50 -6.33 21.52 1.77
N THR A 51 -5.05 21.87 1.97
CA THR A 51 -4.04 21.84 0.90
C THR A 51 -3.73 20.40 0.46
N GLN A 52 -3.60 19.47 1.41
CA GLN A 52 -3.39 18.05 1.11
C GLN A 52 -4.59 17.44 0.39
N LEU A 53 -5.81 17.80 0.79
CA LEU A 53 -7.03 17.36 0.12
C LEU A 53 -7.08 17.84 -1.33
N ILE A 54 -6.76 19.12 -1.60
CA ILE A 54 -6.64 19.63 -2.97
C ILE A 54 -5.62 18.83 -3.80
N GLN A 55 -4.47 18.48 -3.22
CA GLN A 55 -3.46 17.66 -3.92
C GLN A 55 -4.00 16.26 -4.25
N GLN A 56 -4.78 15.64 -3.37
CA GLN A 56 -5.45 14.37 -3.65
C GLN A 56 -6.49 14.52 -4.78
N MET A 57 -7.27 15.61 -4.76
CA MET A 57 -8.22 15.91 -5.84
C MET A 57 -7.51 16.08 -7.19
N GLU A 58 -6.33 16.71 -7.24
CA GLU A 58 -5.53 16.81 -8.48
C GLU A 58 -5.07 15.46 -9.01
N LEU A 59 -4.66 14.54 -8.13
CA LEU A 59 -4.26 13.19 -8.51
C LEU A 59 -5.45 12.41 -9.08
N GLU A 60 -6.61 12.54 -8.44
CA GLU A 60 -7.84 11.89 -8.90
C GLU A 60 -8.31 12.48 -10.24
N VAL A 61 -8.26 13.79 -10.43
CA VAL A 61 -8.62 14.41 -11.73
C VAL A 61 -7.70 13.94 -12.87
N ARG A 62 -6.43 13.61 -12.57
CA ARG A 62 -5.50 13.06 -13.56
C ARG A 62 -5.81 11.62 -13.95
N SER A 63 -6.44 10.83 -13.08
CA SER A 63 -6.83 9.44 -13.35
C SER A 63 -8.13 9.35 -14.18
N LEU A 64 -8.96 10.40 -14.17
CA LEU A 64 -10.23 10.45 -14.89
C LEU A 64 -10.11 10.63 -16.43
N ASP A 65 -11.17 10.22 -17.12
CA ASP A 65 -11.32 10.29 -18.58
C ASP A 65 -11.20 11.72 -19.15
N LYS A 66 -10.81 11.83 -20.42
CA LYS A 66 -10.58 13.12 -21.10
C LYS A 66 -11.82 14.01 -21.19
N SER A 67 -13.03 13.46 -21.04
CA SER A 67 -14.30 14.19 -21.11
C SER A 67 -14.64 14.97 -19.83
N THR A 68 -14.37 14.42 -18.64
CA THR A 68 -14.72 15.02 -17.33
C THR A 68 -13.56 15.79 -16.70
N ARG A 69 -12.32 15.45 -17.09
CA ARG A 69 -11.09 16.10 -16.63
C ARG A 69 -11.08 17.65 -16.70
N PRO A 70 -11.46 18.30 -17.83
CA PRO A 70 -11.33 19.75 -17.93
C PRO A 70 -12.28 20.52 -17.00
N GLU A 71 -13.46 19.96 -16.71
CA GLU A 71 -14.43 20.58 -15.80
C GLU A 71 -13.95 20.48 -14.34
N LEU A 72 -13.55 19.29 -13.91
CA LEU A 72 -13.08 19.06 -12.54
C LEU A 72 -11.74 19.76 -12.27
N SER A 73 -10.85 19.85 -13.27
CA SER A 73 -9.60 20.62 -13.15
C SER A 73 -9.87 22.10 -12.88
N LYS A 74 -10.86 22.71 -13.56
CA LYS A 74 -11.24 24.11 -13.30
C LYS A 74 -11.77 24.29 -11.87
N LYS A 75 -12.53 23.31 -11.36
CA LYS A 75 -13.06 23.31 -10.00
C LYS A 75 -11.94 23.24 -8.96
N VAL A 76 -10.96 22.35 -9.16
CA VAL A 76 -9.76 22.26 -8.32
C VAL A 76 -8.94 23.55 -8.35
N ASP A 77 -8.77 24.18 -9.52
CA ASP A 77 -8.07 25.47 -9.64
C ASP A 77 -8.82 26.61 -8.92
N GLN A 78 -10.15 26.59 -8.90
CA GLN A 78 -10.95 27.52 -8.12
C GLN A 78 -10.75 27.31 -6.61
N TYR A 79 -10.69 26.06 -6.16
CA TYR A 79 -10.42 25.72 -4.75
C TYR A 79 -9.04 26.17 -4.30
N LYS A 80 -8.01 26.00 -5.14
CA LYS A 80 -6.68 26.57 -4.87
C LYS A 80 -6.70 28.08 -4.64
N LYS A 81 -7.42 28.82 -5.48
CA LYS A 81 -7.52 30.28 -5.36
C LYS A 81 -8.25 30.68 -4.06
N SER A 82 -9.35 29.99 -3.73
CA SER A 82 -10.11 30.23 -2.51
C SER A 82 -9.30 29.90 -1.25
N LEU A 83 -8.52 28.82 -1.27
CA LEU A 83 -7.66 28.46 -0.15
C LEU A 83 -6.48 29.44 0.00
N ALA A 84 -5.96 29.95 -1.12
CA ALA A 84 -4.91 30.97 -1.11
C ALA A 84 -5.38 32.28 -0.45
N SER A 85 -6.62 32.72 -0.69
CA SER A 85 -7.17 33.90 0.01
C SER A 85 -7.30 33.66 1.52
N LEU A 86 -7.81 32.50 1.94
CA LEU A 86 -7.90 32.15 3.37
C LEU A 86 -6.53 32.06 4.04
N SER A 87 -5.54 31.50 3.34
CA SER A 87 -4.15 31.44 3.81
C SER A 87 -3.54 32.84 3.96
N ALA A 88 -3.82 33.76 3.02
CA ALA A 88 -3.35 35.13 3.11
C ALA A 88 -3.95 35.86 4.33
N ASP A 89 -5.24 35.65 4.61
CA ASP A 89 -5.90 36.27 5.76
C ASP A 89 -5.40 35.68 7.09
N HIS A 90 -5.18 34.36 7.15
CA HIS A 90 -4.52 33.72 8.30
C HIS A 90 -3.13 34.30 8.58
N LYS A 91 -2.30 34.48 7.54
CA LYS A 91 -0.97 35.10 7.67
C LYS A 91 -1.05 36.53 8.19
N LYS A 92 -2.02 37.34 7.74
CA LYS A 92 -2.22 38.71 8.26
C LYS A 92 -2.54 38.70 9.75
N ILE A 93 -3.45 37.83 10.19
CA ILE A 93 -3.83 37.71 11.60
C ILE A 93 -2.64 37.26 12.44
N ARG A 94 -1.93 36.22 12.00
CA ARG A 94 -0.74 35.73 12.68
C ARG A 94 0.36 36.80 12.79
N GLY A 95 0.60 37.56 11.72
CA GLY A 95 1.60 38.63 11.72
C GLY A 95 1.25 39.79 12.66
N LYS A 96 -0.04 40.12 12.83
CA LYS A 96 -0.49 41.11 13.82
C LYS A 96 -0.19 40.63 15.25
N GLU A 97 -0.55 39.39 15.57
CA GLU A 97 -0.29 38.79 16.88
C GLU A 97 1.19 38.72 17.24
N GLU A 98 2.04 38.30 16.30
CA GLU A 98 3.49 38.22 16.52
C GLU A 98 4.10 39.61 16.77
N ARG A 99 3.60 40.64 16.07
CA ARG A 99 4.02 42.03 16.28
C ARG A 99 3.57 42.56 17.64
N GLU A 100 2.30 42.38 18.02
CA GLU A 100 1.77 42.83 19.31
C GLU A 100 2.43 42.10 20.48
N GLY A 101 2.72 40.80 20.34
CA GLY A 101 3.44 40.01 21.34
C GLY A 101 4.90 40.44 21.54
N LEU A 102 5.54 41.01 20.52
CA LEU A 102 6.95 41.46 20.58
C LEU A 102 7.10 42.86 21.21
N PHE A 103 6.09 43.73 21.09
CA PHE A 103 6.10 45.07 21.68
C PHE A 103 5.57 45.12 23.12
N GLY A 104 4.77 44.13 23.55
CA GLY A 104 4.21 44.05 24.90
C GLY A 104 5.16 43.59 26.01
N ASP A 105 6.38 43.16 25.68
CA ASP A 105 7.36 42.56 26.62
C ASP A 105 8.51 43.52 26.98
N ARG A 106 8.37 44.82 26.66
CA ARG A 106 9.45 45.81 26.83
C ARG A 106 9.51 46.50 28.19
N ASP A 107 8.64 46.12 29.14
CA ASP A 107 8.60 46.76 30.45
C ASP A 107 9.02 45.80 31.57
N GLY A 108 10.11 46.14 32.26
CA GLY A 108 10.44 45.59 33.59
C GLY A 108 11.53 44.52 33.66
N VAL A 109 12.49 44.76 34.55
CA VAL A 109 13.65 43.95 34.96
C VAL A 109 13.31 42.49 35.35
N GLU A 110 12.03 42.16 35.54
CA GLU A 110 11.50 40.82 35.84
C GLU A 110 11.53 39.86 34.64
N ALA A 111 11.48 40.38 33.40
CA ALA A 111 11.61 39.59 32.17
C ALA A 111 12.95 38.84 32.09
N SER A 112 14.03 39.35 32.71
CA SER A 112 15.36 38.74 32.61
C SER A 112 15.52 37.44 33.42
N ALA A 113 14.72 37.27 34.49
CA ALA A 113 14.69 36.03 35.27
C ALA A 113 13.79 34.99 34.60
N GLU A 114 12.62 35.41 34.11
CA GLU A 114 11.70 34.53 33.38
C GLU A 114 12.31 34.04 32.05
N HIS A 115 13.04 34.90 31.33
CA HIS A 115 13.75 34.52 30.11
C HIS A 115 14.86 33.49 30.36
N ARG A 116 15.58 33.61 31.49
CA ARG A 116 16.56 32.60 31.93
C ARG A 116 15.91 31.27 32.31
N SER A 117 14.79 31.30 33.03
CA SER A 117 14.01 30.11 33.37
C SER A 117 13.48 29.40 32.11
N ARG A 118 12.95 30.16 31.16
CA ARG A 118 12.52 29.66 29.84
C ARG A 118 13.67 29.06 29.05
N MET A 119 14.83 29.72 28.99
CA MET A 119 16.02 29.20 28.31
C MET A 119 16.53 27.91 28.96
N ALA A 120 16.51 27.81 30.29
CA ALA A 120 16.84 26.57 31.00
C ALA A 120 15.84 25.45 30.68
N ALA A 121 14.53 25.74 30.66
CA ALA A 121 13.49 24.78 30.28
C ALA A 121 13.62 24.31 28.82
N VAL A 122 13.91 25.22 27.89
CA VAL A 122 14.19 24.91 26.48
C VAL A 122 15.44 24.03 26.36
N THR A 123 16.50 24.34 27.13
CA THR A 123 17.73 23.53 27.14
C THR A 123 17.49 22.12 27.67
N THR A 124 16.71 21.96 28.75
CA THR A 124 16.35 20.64 29.29
C THR A 124 15.51 19.85 28.29
N LYS A 125 14.55 20.50 27.62
CA LYS A 125 13.76 19.86 26.55
C LYS A 125 14.64 19.47 25.35
N MET A 126 15.60 20.32 24.98
CA MET A 126 16.56 20.05 23.91
C MET A 126 17.47 18.86 24.25
N LYS A 127 17.96 18.77 25.49
CA LYS A 127 18.74 17.60 25.95
C LYS A 127 17.90 16.32 25.89
N GLY A 128 16.68 16.33 26.42
CA GLY A 128 15.79 15.17 26.37
C GLY A 128 15.41 14.75 24.95
N THR A 129 15.29 15.69 24.01
CA THR A 129 15.08 15.35 22.58
C THR A 129 16.34 14.79 21.93
N THR A 130 17.53 15.28 22.30
CA THR A 130 18.81 14.73 21.83
C THR A 130 19.02 13.29 22.32
N ASP A 131 18.69 13.00 23.58
CA ASP A 131 18.78 11.66 24.14
C ASP A 131 17.81 10.70 23.45
N LYS A 132 16.56 11.14 23.21
CA LYS A 132 15.56 10.37 22.44
C LYS A 132 16.02 10.13 21.00
N LEU A 133 16.61 11.13 20.35
CA LEU A 133 17.13 10.98 18.99
C LEU A 133 18.29 9.98 18.95
N THR A 134 19.15 9.98 19.95
CA THR A 134 20.27 9.04 20.07
C THR A 134 19.78 7.62 20.31
N ALA A 135 18.77 7.45 21.17
CA ALA A 135 18.12 6.16 21.41
C ALA A 135 17.42 5.63 20.14
N ALA A 136 16.66 6.48 19.45
CA ALA A 136 15.99 6.13 18.19
C ALA A 136 17.01 5.74 17.10
N ARG A 137 18.13 6.46 17.00
CA ARG A 137 19.21 6.13 16.06
C ARG A 137 19.82 4.76 16.34
N LYS A 138 19.99 4.39 17.61
CA LYS A 138 20.47 3.07 18.01
C LYS A 138 19.46 1.98 17.63
N GLU A 139 18.18 2.16 17.96
CA GLU A 139 17.11 1.22 17.63
C GLU A 139 16.95 1.04 16.10
N MET A 140 17.09 2.12 15.33
CA MET A 140 17.12 2.05 13.86
C MET A 140 18.31 1.25 13.34
N SER A 141 19.49 1.40 13.94
CA SER A 141 20.68 0.61 13.58
C SER A 141 20.47 -0.88 13.85
N ASP A 142 19.91 -1.23 15.00
CA ASP A 142 19.59 -2.62 15.34
C ASP A 142 18.54 -3.19 14.36
N THR A 143 17.56 -2.37 13.95
CA THR A 143 16.55 -2.75 12.95
C THR A 143 17.17 -2.93 11.55
N GLU A 144 18.13 -2.09 11.17
CA GLU A 144 18.86 -2.22 9.90
C GLU A 144 19.66 -3.51 9.85
N GLU A 145 20.33 -3.88 10.94
CA GLU A 145 21.05 -5.16 11.05
C GLU A 145 20.11 -6.36 10.87
N VAL A 146 18.94 -6.33 11.52
CA VAL A 146 17.92 -7.38 11.36
C VAL A 146 17.39 -7.41 9.91
N ALA A 147 17.17 -6.25 9.29
CA ALA A 147 16.71 -6.18 7.90
C ALA A 147 17.75 -6.75 6.92
N LEU A 148 19.04 -6.50 7.16
CA LEU A 148 20.13 -7.09 6.38
C LEU A 148 20.16 -8.61 6.51
N ALA A 149 20.00 -9.15 7.73
CA ALA A 149 19.93 -10.58 7.97
C ALA A 149 18.73 -11.24 7.26
N ILE A 150 17.55 -10.61 7.31
CA ILE A 150 16.36 -11.07 6.59
C ILE A 150 16.60 -11.06 5.08
N SER A 151 17.26 -10.02 4.55
CA SER A 151 17.57 -9.91 3.12
C SER A 151 18.49 -11.04 2.63
N ASP A 152 19.51 -11.37 3.42
CA ASP A 152 20.39 -12.52 3.12
C ASP A 152 19.62 -13.85 3.16
N GLU A 153 18.75 -14.04 4.16
CA GLU A 153 17.92 -15.24 4.26
C GLU A 153 16.91 -15.36 3.10
N LEU A 154 16.32 -14.26 2.65
CA LEU A 154 15.48 -14.23 1.44
C LEU A 154 16.28 -14.60 0.19
N GLY A 155 17.53 -14.14 0.07
CA GLY A 155 18.46 -14.53 -0.99
C GLY A 155 18.68 -16.05 -1.01
N ARG A 156 19.05 -16.62 0.15
CA ARG A 156 19.24 -18.07 0.32
C ARG A 156 17.96 -18.86 0.04
N ASN A 157 16.80 -18.38 0.47
CA ASN A 157 15.51 -19.02 0.22
C ASN A 157 15.16 -18.99 -1.27
N ARG A 158 15.45 -17.88 -1.98
CA ARG A 158 15.28 -17.79 -3.43
C ARG A 158 16.12 -18.82 -4.16
N GLU A 159 17.38 -19.02 -3.76
CA GLU A 159 18.24 -20.05 -4.33
C GLU A 159 17.71 -21.47 -4.06
N LYS A 160 17.29 -21.76 -2.82
CA LYS A 160 16.64 -23.04 -2.49
C LYS A 160 15.41 -23.29 -3.34
N ILE A 161 14.54 -22.30 -3.53
CA ILE A 161 13.33 -22.43 -4.37
C ILE A 161 13.70 -22.68 -5.83
N LYS A 162 14.72 -22.00 -6.37
CA LYS A 162 15.19 -22.26 -7.73
C LYS A 162 15.71 -23.69 -7.87
N ALA A 163 16.57 -24.13 -6.95
CA ALA A 163 17.14 -25.47 -6.96
C ALA A 163 16.06 -26.56 -6.83
N THR A 164 15.07 -26.38 -5.96
CA THR A 164 13.95 -27.32 -5.85
C THR A 164 13.09 -27.30 -7.12
N HIS A 165 12.85 -26.15 -7.73
CA HIS A 165 12.10 -26.05 -8.98
C HIS A 165 12.82 -26.75 -10.15
N GLU A 166 14.14 -26.61 -10.26
CA GLU A 166 14.95 -27.34 -11.24
C GLU A 166 14.92 -28.85 -10.98
N LYS A 167 15.05 -29.28 -9.72
CA LYS A 167 14.95 -30.69 -9.35
C LYS A 167 13.57 -31.27 -9.68
N VAL A 168 12.49 -30.53 -9.43
CA VAL A 168 11.12 -30.93 -9.77
C VAL A 168 10.94 -31.04 -11.28
N LYS A 169 11.47 -30.10 -12.08
CA LYS A 169 11.49 -30.22 -13.54
C LYS A 169 12.22 -31.48 -14.01
N GLY A 170 13.39 -31.76 -13.44
CA GLY A 170 14.15 -32.98 -13.75
C GLY A 170 13.41 -34.26 -13.38
N VAL A 171 12.74 -34.29 -12.22
CA VAL A 171 11.88 -35.42 -11.80
C VAL A 171 10.69 -35.60 -12.74
N ASN A 172 10.02 -34.52 -13.16
CA ASN A 172 8.91 -34.60 -14.12
C ASN A 172 9.36 -35.15 -15.48
N GLU A 173 10.55 -34.78 -15.94
CA GLU A 173 11.13 -35.33 -17.16
C GLU A 173 11.46 -36.82 -17.02
N MET A 174 12.05 -37.23 -15.89
CA MET A 174 12.29 -38.64 -15.58
C MET A 174 10.99 -39.44 -15.48
N ALA A 175 9.95 -38.89 -14.85
CA ALA A 175 8.63 -39.51 -14.77
C ALA A 175 8.00 -39.69 -16.17
N ARG A 176 8.12 -38.70 -17.05
CA ARG A 176 7.70 -38.81 -18.46
C ARG A 176 8.46 -39.91 -19.21
N ARG A 177 9.78 -39.98 -19.04
CA ARG A 177 10.59 -41.07 -19.64
C ARG A 177 10.18 -42.44 -19.10
N GLY A 178 9.98 -42.56 -17.79
CA GLY A 178 9.48 -43.77 -17.13
C GLY A 178 8.10 -44.19 -17.65
N GLY A 179 7.16 -43.25 -17.76
CA GLY A 179 5.83 -43.47 -18.33
C GLY A 179 5.88 -43.95 -19.78
N ASN A 180 6.77 -43.40 -20.60
CA ASN A 180 6.96 -43.84 -21.98
C ASN A 180 7.56 -45.26 -22.07
N ILE A 181 8.49 -45.61 -21.18
CA ILE A 181 9.07 -46.97 -21.11
C ILE A 181 8.02 -47.98 -20.67
N VAL A 182 7.28 -47.69 -19.59
CA VAL A 182 6.19 -48.53 -19.09
C VAL A 182 5.08 -48.68 -20.14
N GLY A 183 4.73 -47.60 -20.85
CA GLY A 183 3.78 -47.65 -21.95
C GLY A 183 4.23 -48.57 -23.09
N ARG A 184 5.52 -48.56 -23.45
CA ARG A 184 6.09 -49.48 -24.45
C ARG A 184 6.10 -50.93 -23.96
N MET A 185 6.35 -51.19 -22.68
CA MET A 185 6.25 -52.54 -22.10
C MET A 185 4.79 -53.03 -22.09
N SER A 186 3.86 -52.19 -21.62
CA SER A 186 2.42 -52.51 -21.57
C SER A 186 1.84 -52.81 -22.97
N ALA A 187 2.26 -52.06 -23.99
CA ALA A 187 1.83 -52.31 -25.37
C ALA A 187 2.35 -53.66 -25.91
N ARG A 188 3.56 -54.08 -25.52
CA ARG A 188 4.12 -55.39 -25.92
C ARG A 188 3.37 -56.54 -25.26
N ASP A 189 3.07 -56.42 -23.96
CA ASP A 189 2.32 -57.43 -23.22
C ASP A 189 0.89 -57.61 -23.74
N LYS A 190 0.20 -56.50 -24.07
CA LYS A 190 -1.14 -56.56 -24.67
C LYS A 190 -1.12 -57.28 -26.03
N ARG A 191 -0.14 -56.97 -26.90
CA ARG A 191 -0.01 -57.64 -28.21
C ARG A 191 0.22 -59.14 -28.08
N GLN A 192 1.10 -59.55 -27.16
CA GLN A 192 1.35 -60.97 -26.91
C GLN A 192 0.11 -61.69 -26.37
N ARG A 193 -0.61 -61.09 -25.42
CA ARG A 193 -1.87 -61.65 -24.90
C ARG A 193 -2.94 -61.79 -25.98
N ILE A 194 -3.10 -60.79 -26.86
CA ILE A 194 -4.06 -60.85 -27.98
C ILE A 194 -3.68 -61.95 -28.97
N ALA A 195 -2.40 -62.07 -29.33
CA ALA A 195 -1.92 -63.12 -30.23
C ALA A 195 -2.20 -64.53 -29.68
N LEU A 196 -1.96 -64.75 -28.38
CA LEU A 196 -2.28 -66.02 -27.72
C LEU A 196 -3.79 -66.30 -27.70
N ALA A 197 -4.63 -65.28 -27.46
CA ALA A 197 -6.08 -65.44 -27.47
C ALA A 197 -6.61 -65.82 -28.87
N ILE A 198 -6.08 -65.22 -29.93
CA ILE A 198 -6.44 -65.55 -31.32
C ILE A 198 -6.03 -66.99 -31.65
N ALA A 199 -4.81 -67.41 -31.28
CA ALA A 199 -4.33 -68.77 -31.51
C ALA A 199 -5.20 -69.82 -30.78
N ALA A 200 -5.55 -69.58 -29.52
CA ALA A 200 -6.45 -70.45 -28.76
C ALA A 200 -7.86 -70.51 -29.40
N GLY A 201 -8.39 -69.38 -29.85
CA GLY A 201 -9.68 -69.33 -30.57
C GLY A 201 -9.67 -70.15 -31.86
N PHE A 202 -8.58 -70.11 -32.63
CA PHE A 202 -8.44 -70.90 -33.85
C PHE A 202 -8.47 -72.41 -33.57
N ILE A 203 -7.80 -72.85 -32.50
CA ILE A 203 -7.82 -74.25 -32.07
C ILE A 203 -9.24 -74.68 -31.68
N ILE A 204 -9.97 -73.85 -30.93
CA ILE A 204 -11.36 -74.13 -30.54
C ILE A 204 -12.25 -74.25 -31.77
N ILE A 205 -12.12 -73.34 -32.74
CA ILE A 205 -12.88 -73.39 -34.01
C ILE A 205 -12.57 -74.67 -34.79
N ALA A 206 -11.29 -75.07 -34.88
CA ALA A 206 -10.90 -76.30 -35.55
C ALA A 206 -11.54 -77.55 -34.91
N ILE A 207 -11.58 -77.60 -33.56
CA ILE A 207 -12.23 -78.68 -32.82
C ILE A 207 -13.75 -78.68 -33.10
N LEU A 208 -14.40 -77.51 -33.06
CA LEU A 208 -15.84 -77.40 -33.37
C LEU A 208 -16.16 -77.85 -34.79
N LEU A 209 -15.31 -77.50 -35.77
CA LEU A 209 -15.45 -77.96 -37.15
C LEU A 209 -15.30 -79.48 -37.27
N LEU A 210 -14.32 -80.08 -36.60
CA LEU A 210 -14.18 -81.54 -36.57
C LEU A 210 -15.40 -82.23 -35.98
N ILE A 211 -15.96 -81.71 -34.89
CA ILE A 211 -17.17 -82.24 -34.27
C ILE A 211 -18.37 -82.07 -35.21
N TYR A 212 -18.52 -80.89 -35.83
CA TYR A 212 -19.60 -80.61 -36.78
C TYR A 212 -19.54 -81.57 -37.97
N PHE A 213 -18.39 -81.68 -38.66
CA PHE A 213 -18.24 -82.61 -39.77
C PHE A 213 -18.36 -84.07 -39.31
N GLY A 214 -17.86 -84.43 -38.14
CA GLY A 214 -17.96 -85.78 -37.58
C GLY A 214 -19.39 -86.20 -37.25
N MET A 215 -20.21 -85.30 -36.71
CA MET A 215 -21.63 -85.58 -36.43
C MET A 215 -22.50 -85.49 -37.69
N PHE A 216 -22.29 -84.47 -38.54
CA PHE A 216 -23.19 -84.19 -39.67
C PHE A 216 -22.91 -85.10 -40.88
N LYS A 217 -21.67 -85.59 -41.06
CA LYS A 217 -21.31 -86.51 -42.14
C LYS A 217 -21.57 -87.99 -41.81
N LYS A 218 -22.00 -88.29 -40.58
CA LYS A 218 -22.33 -89.66 -40.14
C LYS A 218 -23.85 -89.94 -40.18
N LYS A 219 -24.61 -89.12 -40.89
CA LYS A 219 -26.01 -89.36 -41.25
C LYS A 219 -26.14 -89.69 -42.73
#